data_AF-A0A382HIU7-F1
#
_entry.id   AF-A0A382HIU7-F1
#
_cell.length_a   1.000
_cell.length_b   1.000
_cell.length_c   1.000
_cell.angle_alpha   90.00
_cell.angle_beta   90.00
_cell.angle_gamma   90.00
#
_symmetry.space_group_name_H-M   'P 1'
#
loop_
_entity.id
_entity.type
_entity.pdbx_description
1 polymer ?
#
loop_
_entity_poly.entity_id
_entity_poly.type
_entity_poly.pdbx_seq_one_letter_code
_entity_poly.pdbx_strand_id
1 'polypeptide(L)' 'PYWRTLKSDGKINLKYPGGIPYQRKKLINENHKITKRGKNHFVENFENKLVKL' A
#
# COMPACT_ATOMS: atom_id res chain seq x y z
N PRO A 1 -3.05 -11.66 -3.83
CA PRO A 1 -1.62 -11.30 -3.96
C PRO A 1 -1.12 -10.43 -2.79
N TYR A 2 0.08 -10.71 -2.30
CA TYR A 2 0.59 -10.08 -1.07
C TYR A 2 0.74 -8.56 -1.17
N TRP A 3 1.04 -8.00 -2.34
CA TRP A 3 1.26 -6.55 -2.53
C TRP A 3 -0.01 -5.69 -2.45
N ARG A 4 -1.20 -6.30 -2.50
CA ARG A 4 -2.48 -5.58 -2.26
C ARG A 4 -2.84 -5.48 -0.79
N THR A 5 -2.21 -6.29 0.06
CA THR A 5 -2.43 -6.25 1.50
C THR A 5 -1.69 -5.05 2.08
N LEU A 6 -2.43 -4.17 2.74
CA LEU A 6 -1.90 -3.02 3.46
C LEU A 6 -1.99 -3.29 4.96
N LYS A 7 -1.33 -2.46 5.76
CA LYS A 7 -1.64 -2.38 7.19
C LYS A 7 -3.03 -1.77 7.37
N SER A 8 -3.61 -1.99 8.55
CA SER A 8 -4.94 -1.49 8.92
C SER A 8 -5.11 0.03 8.80
N ASP A 9 -4.01 0.79 8.85
CA ASP A 9 -3.97 2.24 8.68
C ASP A 9 -3.61 2.70 7.25
N GLY A 10 -3.67 1.78 6.27
CA GLY A 10 -3.34 2.06 4.87
C GLY A 10 -1.84 2.13 4.58
N LYS A 11 -0.97 1.81 5.55
CA LYS A 11 0.49 1.79 5.33
C LYS A 11 0.93 0.60 4.49
N ILE A 12 1.91 0.85 3.61
CA ILE A 12 2.66 -0.17 2.88
C ILE A 12 3.48 -1.01 3.87
N ASN A 13 3.54 -2.32 3.64
CA ASN A 13 4.26 -3.24 4.53
C ASN A 13 5.73 -3.37 4.12
N LEU A 14 6.65 -2.88 4.95
CA LEU A 14 8.10 -3.02 4.72
C LEU A 14 8.56 -4.48 4.65
N LYS A 15 7.86 -5.40 5.31
CA LYS A 15 8.28 -6.80 5.44
C LYS A 15 8.07 -7.63 4.16
N TYR A 16 7.44 -7.06 3.13
CA TYR A 16 7.17 -7.80 1.90
C TYR A 16 8.38 -7.89 0.97
N PRO A 17 8.46 -8.97 0.17
CA PRO A 17 9.52 -9.13 -0.82
C PRO A 17 9.63 -7.92 -1.75
N GLY A 18 10.86 -7.40 -1.90
CA GLY A 18 11.15 -6.18 -2.66
C GLY A 18 10.88 -4.87 -1.93
N GLY A 19 10.43 -4.94 -0.67
CA GLY A 19 10.23 -3.79 0.22
C GLY A 19 9.19 -2.78 -0.28
N ILE A 20 9.25 -1.57 0.28
CA ILE A 20 8.35 -0.47 -0.11
C ILE A 20 8.40 -0.17 -1.61
N PRO A 21 9.57 -0.06 -2.29
CA PRO A 21 9.61 0.34 -3.69
C PRO A 21 8.85 -0.63 -4.60
N TYR A 22 8.98 -1.93 -4.35
CA TYR A 22 8.32 -2.95 -5.16
C TYR A 22 6.80 -2.94 -4.97
N GLN A 23 6.34 -2.95 -3.71
CA GLN A 23 4.90 -2.89 -3.41
C GLN A 23 4.29 -1.59 -3.95
N ARG A 24 4.97 -0.45 -3.76
CA ARG A 24 4.56 0.85 -4.29
C ARG A 24 4.43 0.83 -5.82
N LYS A 25 5.42 0.28 -6.54
CA LYS A 25 5.37 0.20 -8.01
C LYS A 25 4.16 -0.60 -8.49
N LYS A 26 3.86 -1.74 -7.85
CA LYS A 26 2.68 -2.56 -8.18
C LYS A 26 1.38 -1.81 -7.96
N LEU A 27 1.24 -1.13 -6.82
CA LEU A 27 0.04 -0.35 -6.49
C LEU A 27 -0.15 0.84 -7.45
N ILE A 28 0.93 1.56 -7.78
CA ILE A 28 0.86 2.66 -8.77
C ILE A 28 0.45 2.14 -10.15
N ASN A 29 0.97 0.98 -10.56
CA ASN A 29 0.60 0.35 -11.83
C ASN A 29 -0.87 -0.10 -11.86
N GLU A 30 -1.47 -0.32 -10.69
CA GLU A 30 -2.90 -0.59 -10.49
C GLU A 30 -3.73 0.70 -10.29
N ASN A 31 -3.18 1.87 -10.63
CA ASN A 31 -3.80 3.20 -10.48
C ASN A 31 -4.10 3.62 -9.03
N HIS A 32 -3.35 3.10 -8.05
CA HIS A 32 -3.44 3.60 -6.68
C HIS A 32 -2.53 4.82 -6.46
N LYS A 33 -3.09 5.85 -5.81
CA LYS A 33 -2.31 7.00 -5.35
C LYS A 33 -1.61 6.67 -4.03
N ILE A 34 -0.35 7.06 -3.90
CA ILE A 34 0.48 6.80 -2.72
C ILE A 34 0.99 8.12 -2.16
N THR A 35 0.76 8.35 -0.86
CA THR A 35 1.29 9.48 -0.11
C THR A 35 2.45 9.06 0.79
N LYS A 36 3.39 9.97 1.01
CA LYS A 36 4.52 9.76 1.91
C LYS A 36 4.34 10.64 3.15
N ARG A 37 4.37 10.04 4.34
CA ARG A 37 4.40 10.78 5.62
C ARG A 37 5.61 10.31 6.41
N GLY A 38 6.64 11.16 6.46
CA GLY A 38 7.95 10.83 7.02
C GLY A 38 8.62 9.67 6.27
N LYS A 39 9.01 8.62 7.01
CA LYS A 39 9.59 7.38 6.44
C LYS A 39 8.55 6.38 5.91
N ASN A 40 7.27 6.62 6.20
CA ASN A 40 6.18 5.69 5.87
C ASN A 40 5.45 6.10 4.59
N HIS A 41 4.90 5.11 3.90
CA HIS A 41 4.13 5.27 2.68
C HIS A 41 2.73 4.71 2.89
N PHE A 42 1.74 5.43 2.38
CA PHE A 42 0.31 5.17 2.58
C PHE A 42 -0.40 5.16 1.24
N VAL A 43 -1.40 4.30 1.10
CA VAL A 43 -2.28 4.31 -0.08
C VAL A 43 -3.45 5.24 0.21
N GLU A 44 -3.72 6.20 -0.68
CA GLU A 44 -4.91 7.05 -0.57
C GLU A 44 -6.18 6.27 -0.89
N ASN A 45 -7.29 6.66 -0.26
CA ASN A 45 -8.60 6.05 -0.46
C ASN A 45 -8.60 4.53 -0.28
N PHE A 46 -7.70 4.01 0.58
CA PHE A 46 -7.63 2.58 0.87
C PHE A 46 -8.92 2.08 1.53
N GLU A 47 -9.57 2.93 2.32
CA GLU A 47 -10.82 2.65 3.02
C GLU A 47 -11.96 2.27 2.08
N ASN A 48 -12.08 2.95 0.92
CA ASN A 48 -13.07 2.63 -0.11
C ASN A 48 -12.83 1.27 -0.78
N LYS A 49 -11.65 0.68 -0.58
CA LYS A 49 -11.24 -0.61 -1.14
C LYS A 49 -11.02 -1.66 -0.04
N LEU A 50 -11.33 -1.35 1.22
CA LEU A 50 -11.32 -2.33 2.29
C LEU A 50 -12.52 -3.26 2.12
N VAL A 51 -12.23 -4.54 1.89
CA VAL A 51 -13.24 -5.59 2.00
C VAL A 51 -13.47 -5.81 3.49
N LYS A 52 -14.68 -5.47 3.98
CA LYS A 52 -15.12 -5.95 5.30
C LYS A 52 -15.35 -7.46 5.17
N LEU A 53 -14.65 -8.23 6.00
CA LEU A 53 -14.86 -9.66 6.18
C LEU A 53 -16.13 -9.91 7.01
#